data_AF-A0AAV3Z4R6-F1
#
_entry.id   AF-A0AAV3Z4R6-F1
#
_cell.length_a   1.000
_cell.length_b   1.000
_cell.length_c   1.000
_cell.angle_alpha   90.00
_cell.angle_beta   90.00
_cell.angle_gamma   90.00
#
_symmetry.space_group_name_H-M   'P 1'
#
loop_
_entity.id
_entity.type
_entity.pdbx_description
1 polymer ?
#
loop_
_entity_poly.entity_id
_entity_poly.type
_entity_poly.pdbx_seq_one_letter_code
_entity_poly.pdbx_strand_id
1 'polypeptide(L)'
;MQVPPMDVCVSGVMQPIGLFLRRAFRREELLMDRMFHSMREDLNKSELRALLKKLRIPEDHITELEQKYPGRDQVGDRIVAGLRHWREYFGPAATIDELIRITHIINFEAVSSKLRTMKVYAQRLRL
;
A
#
# COMPACT_ATOMS: atom_id res chain seq x y z
N MET A 1 -9.55 -1.62 -31.57
CA MET A 1 -9.93 -1.22 -30.20
C MET A 1 -10.26 0.26 -30.24
N GLN A 2 -11.55 0.63 -30.10
CA GLN A 2 -11.96 2.03 -30.05
C GLN A 2 -11.58 2.60 -28.68
N VAL A 3 -10.56 3.46 -28.67
CA VAL A 3 -10.33 4.39 -27.56
C VAL A 3 -11.45 5.41 -27.65
N PRO A 4 -12.26 5.63 -26.60
CA PRO A 4 -13.34 6.61 -26.66
C PRO A 4 -12.75 8.00 -26.89
N PRO A 5 -13.39 8.86 -27.72
CA PRO A 5 -12.84 10.15 -28.12
C PRO A 5 -12.58 11.06 -26.91
N MET A 6 -11.56 11.89 -27.05
CA MET A 6 -11.11 12.93 -26.11
C MET A 6 -12.14 14.05 -25.85
N ASP A 7 -13.44 13.83 -26.05
CA ASP A 7 -14.51 14.82 -25.86
C ASP A 7 -14.91 15.01 -24.38
N VAL A 8 -14.17 14.40 -23.44
CA VAL A 8 -14.25 14.72 -21.99
C VAL A 8 -13.20 15.77 -21.59
N CYS A 9 -12.43 16.30 -22.55
CA CYS A 9 -11.53 17.43 -22.38
C CYS A 9 -12.13 18.73 -22.95
N VAL A 10 -13.38 19.06 -22.61
CA VAL A 10 -13.96 20.34 -23.03
C VAL A 10 -13.79 21.38 -21.90
N SER A 11 -12.98 22.41 -22.21
CA SER A 11 -12.87 23.72 -21.54
C SER A 11 -11.89 23.93 -20.39
N GLY A 12 -10.81 23.15 -20.23
CA GLY A 12 -9.73 23.50 -19.27
C GLY A 12 -10.15 23.55 -17.77
N VAL A 13 -11.42 23.30 -17.49
CA VAL A 13 -12.00 23.15 -16.16
C VAL A 13 -12.15 21.66 -15.92
N MET A 14 -11.45 21.16 -14.90
CA MET A 14 -11.54 19.76 -14.53
C MET A 14 -12.99 19.43 -14.15
N GLN A 15 -13.63 18.52 -14.89
CA GLN A 15 -15.02 18.15 -14.62
C GLN A 15 -15.20 17.60 -13.18
N PRO A 16 -16.36 17.80 -12.55
CA PRO A 16 -16.61 17.41 -11.15
C PRO A 16 -16.24 15.96 -10.81
N ILE A 17 -16.44 15.04 -11.76
CA ILE A 17 -16.07 13.62 -11.61
C ILE A 17 -14.55 13.46 -11.50
N GLY A 18 -13.78 14.17 -12.32
CA GLY A 18 -12.32 14.14 -12.28
C GLY A 18 -11.77 14.67 -10.94
N LEU A 19 -12.34 15.77 -10.43
CA LEU A 19 -12.00 16.31 -9.11
C LEU A 19 -12.31 15.31 -7.99
N PHE A 20 -13.47 14.65 -8.07
CA PHE A 20 -13.88 13.61 -7.13
C PHE A 20 -12.92 12.41 -7.15
N LEU A 21 -12.58 11.90 -8.34
CA LEU A 21 -11.64 10.79 -8.51
C LEU A 21 -10.25 11.12 -7.97
N ARG A 22 -9.69 12.30 -8.28
CA ARG A 22 -8.39 12.73 -7.72
C ARG A 22 -8.41 12.81 -6.20
N ARG A 23 -9.48 13.35 -5.60
CA ARG A 23 -9.63 13.37 -4.14
C ARG A 23 -9.73 11.96 -3.57
N ALA A 24 -10.44 11.05 -4.24
CA ALA A 24 -10.55 9.65 -3.82
C ALA A 24 -9.19 8.95 -3.85
N PHE A 25 -8.43 9.06 -4.94
CA PHE A 25 -7.09 8.47 -5.05
C PHE A 25 -6.14 9.02 -4.01
N ARG A 26 -6.09 10.35 -3.81
CA ARG A 26 -5.23 10.97 -2.78
C ARG A 26 -5.58 10.46 -1.38
N ARG A 27 -6.86 10.28 -1.04
CA ARG A 27 -7.26 9.72 0.26
C ARG A 27 -6.80 8.28 0.42
N GLU A 28 -6.89 7.49 -0.64
CA GLU A 28 -6.41 6.11 -0.62
C GLU A 28 -4.90 6.04 -0.45
N GLU A 29 -4.14 6.87 -1.15
CA GLU A 29 -2.68 6.97 -0.99
C GLU A 29 -2.28 7.36 0.44
N LEU A 30 -2.96 8.35 1.02
CA LEU A 30 -2.72 8.76 2.41
C LEU A 30 -3.07 7.65 3.41
N LEU A 31 -4.15 6.91 3.17
CA LEU A 31 -4.54 5.79 4.01
C LEU A 31 -3.52 4.65 3.92
N MET A 32 -3.08 4.34 2.71
CA MET A 32 -2.07 3.33 2.43
C MET A 32 -0.75 3.65 3.17
N ASP A 33 -0.26 4.88 3.07
CA ASP A 33 0.97 5.28 3.78
C ASP A 33 0.80 5.21 5.30
N ARG A 34 -0.34 5.62 5.86
CA ARG A 34 -0.65 5.44 7.29
C ARG A 34 -0.67 3.97 7.71
N MET A 35 -1.21 3.09 6.87
CA MET A 35 -1.21 1.65 7.11
C MET A 35 0.21 1.10 7.16
N PHE A 36 1.09 1.50 6.24
CA PHE A 36 2.50 1.08 6.25
C PHE A 36 3.19 1.47 7.57
N HIS A 37 2.99 2.71 8.03
CA HIS A 37 3.56 3.17 9.30
C HIS A 37 2.98 2.43 10.50
N SER A 38 1.70 2.05 10.47
CA SER A 38 1.08 1.28 11.55
C SER A 38 1.70 -0.11 11.71
N MET A 39 2.34 -0.65 10.66
CA MET A 39 2.96 -1.97 10.66
C MET A 39 4.38 -2.02 11.23
N ARG A 40 4.98 -0.88 11.58
CA ARG A 40 6.39 -0.77 12.02
C ARG A 40 6.74 -1.66 13.22
N GLU A 41 5.77 -1.93 14.09
CA GLU A 41 5.96 -2.68 15.32
C GLU A 41 5.31 -4.07 15.29
N ASP A 42 4.63 -4.43 14.20
CA ASP A 42 3.90 -5.70 14.14
C ASP A 42 4.72 -6.87 13.60
N LEU A 43 5.82 -6.58 12.90
CA LEU A 43 6.58 -7.59 12.16
C LEU A 43 8.03 -7.62 12.63
N ASN A 44 8.55 -8.83 12.81
CA ASN A 44 9.97 -9.07 12.94
C ASN A 44 10.64 -9.25 11.57
N LYS A 45 11.97 -9.46 11.57
CA LYS A 45 12.77 -9.60 10.33
C LYS A 45 12.33 -10.76 9.43
N SER A 46 12.00 -11.93 10.00
CA SER A 46 11.61 -13.11 9.23
C SER A 46 10.19 -12.97 8.70
N GLU A 47 9.28 -12.41 9.50
CA GLU A 47 7.90 -12.12 9.10
C GLU A 47 7.84 -11.10 7.96
N LEU A 48 8.65 -10.02 8.05
CA LEU A 48 8.77 -9.06 6.96
C LEU A 48 9.27 -9.73 5.67
N ARG A 49 10.32 -10.57 5.75
CA ARG A 49 10.82 -11.29 4.58
C ARG A 49 9.74 -12.19 3.97
N ALA A 50 8.99 -12.91 4.80
CA ALA A 50 7.89 -13.76 4.34
C ALA A 50 6.79 -12.95 3.64
N LEU A 51 6.43 -11.80 4.21
CA LEU A 51 5.47 -10.87 3.61
C LEU A 51 5.96 -10.36 2.25
N LEU A 52 7.19 -9.84 2.15
CA LEU A 52 7.74 -9.30 0.89
C LEU A 52 7.81 -10.37 -0.21
N LYS A 53 8.17 -11.61 0.13
CA LYS A 53 8.12 -12.74 -0.82
C LYS A 53 6.69 -13.02 -1.31
N LYS A 54 5.71 -12.97 -0.42
CA LYS A 54 4.29 -13.20 -0.76
C LYS A 54 3.68 -12.06 -1.56
N LEU A 55 4.18 -10.84 -1.35
CA LEU A 55 3.94 -9.66 -2.19
C LEU A 55 4.69 -9.71 -3.53
N ARG A 56 5.45 -10.79 -3.80
CA ARG A 56 6.21 -11.04 -5.03
C ARG A 56 7.30 -10.00 -5.32
N ILE A 57 7.88 -9.40 -4.28
CA ILE A 57 9.06 -8.56 -4.44
C ILE A 57 10.25 -9.45 -4.83
N PRO A 58 11.03 -9.07 -5.86
CA PRO A 58 12.23 -9.81 -6.25
C PRO A 58 13.21 -10.02 -5.09
N GLU A 59 13.83 -11.19 -5.02
CA GLU A 59 14.73 -11.56 -3.91
C GLU A 59 15.93 -10.61 -3.79
N ASP A 60 16.44 -10.11 -4.92
CA ASP A 60 17.54 -9.15 -4.96
C ASP A 60 17.17 -7.85 -4.22
N HIS A 61 15.97 -7.30 -4.47
CA HIS A 61 15.47 -6.10 -3.78
C HIS A 61 15.21 -6.34 -2.29
N ILE A 62 14.75 -7.55 -1.91
CA ILE A 62 14.62 -7.90 -0.50
C ILE A 62 15.99 -7.89 0.18
N THR A 63 17.02 -8.40 -0.51
CA THR A 63 18.39 -8.44 0.00
C THR A 63 19.02 -7.05 0.06
N GLU A 64 18.77 -6.18 -0.92
CA GLU A 64 19.17 -4.77 -0.89
C GLU A 64 18.54 -4.03 0.30
N LEU A 65 17.25 -4.26 0.58
CA LEU A 65 16.57 -3.70 1.75
C LEU A 65 17.18 -4.20 3.06
N GLU A 66 17.63 -5.45 3.12
CA GLU A 66 18.33 -6.02 4.29
C GLU A 66 19.67 -5.38 4.55
N GLN A 67 20.43 -5.14 3.48
CA GLN A 67 21.73 -4.49 3.56
C GLN A 67 21.59 -3.01 3.90
N LYS A 68 20.55 -2.34 3.41
CA LYS A 68 20.27 -0.92 3.71
C LYS A 68 19.78 -0.68 5.13
N TYR A 69 19.04 -1.64 5.70
CA TYR A 69 18.47 -1.55 7.06
C TYR A 69 18.80 -2.81 7.89
N PRO A 70 20.08 -3.03 8.26
CA PRO A 70 20.52 -4.24 8.95
C PRO A 70 20.15 -4.25 10.45
N GLY A 71 20.00 -3.07 11.05
CA GLY A 71 19.77 -2.88 12.49
C GLY A 71 18.48 -3.49 13.01
N ARG A 72 18.42 -3.78 14.32
CA ARG A 72 17.18 -4.23 14.98
C ARG A 72 16.21 -3.05 15.17
N ASP A 73 16.77 -1.91 15.55
CA ASP A 73 16.14 -0.60 15.64
C ASP A 73 15.60 -0.09 14.28
N GLN A 74 16.18 -0.56 13.18
CA GLN A 74 15.80 -0.16 11.81
C GLN A 74 14.72 -1.04 11.18
N VAL A 75 14.24 -2.09 11.87
CA VAL A 75 13.22 -3.01 11.31
C VAL A 75 11.94 -2.27 10.96
N GLY A 76 11.49 -1.34 11.80
CA GLY A 76 10.31 -0.52 11.52
C GLY A 76 10.45 0.27 10.21
N ASP A 77 11.59 0.94 10.01
CA ASP A 77 11.86 1.70 8.79
C ASP A 77 11.98 0.80 7.57
N ARG A 78 12.56 -0.39 7.75
CA ARG A 78 12.64 -1.41 6.71
C ARG A 78 11.26 -1.91 6.28
N ILE A 79 10.32 -2.09 7.20
CA ILE A 79 8.93 -2.47 6.90
C ILE A 79 8.30 -1.40 5.99
N VAL A 80 8.39 -0.13 6.39
CA VAL A 80 7.81 0.99 5.61
C VAL A 80 8.47 1.09 4.23
N ALA A 81 9.80 1.00 4.17
CA ALA A 81 10.55 1.05 2.92
C ALA A 81 10.17 -0.10 1.98
N GLY A 82 10.06 -1.33 2.50
CA GLY A 82 9.65 -2.49 1.70
C GLY A 82 8.23 -2.39 1.16
N LEU A 83 7.28 -1.89 1.97
CA LEU A 83 5.89 -1.70 1.53
C LEU A 83 5.74 -0.54 0.54
N ARG A 84 6.51 0.54 0.69
CA ARG A 84 6.59 1.61 -0.31
C ARG A 84 7.14 1.10 -1.63
N HIS A 85 8.24 0.34 -1.58
CA HIS A 85 8.80 -0.28 -2.77
C HIS A 85 7.79 -1.21 -3.46
N TRP A 86 7.04 -2.01 -2.69
CA TRP A 86 5.95 -2.81 -3.24
C TRP A 86 4.89 -1.97 -3.96
N ARG A 87 4.47 -0.85 -3.36
CA ARG A 87 3.50 0.07 -3.99
C ARG A 87 4.07 0.71 -5.26
N GLU A 88 5.34 1.09 -5.28
CA GLU A 88 6.01 1.67 -6.44
C GLU A 88 6.16 0.65 -7.57
N TYR A 89 6.58 -0.58 -7.24
CA TYR A 89 6.86 -1.64 -8.21
C TYR A 89 5.59 -2.15 -8.91
N PHE A 90 4.51 -2.37 -8.16
CA PHE A 90 3.25 -2.89 -8.71
C PHE A 90 2.24 -1.78 -9.06
N GLY A 91 2.53 -0.54 -8.71
CA GLY A 91 1.72 0.63 -9.03
C GLY A 91 0.24 0.44 -8.64
N PRO A 92 -0.71 0.67 -9.57
CA PRO A 92 -2.15 0.56 -9.29
C PRO A 92 -2.61 -0.82 -8.77
N ALA A 93 -1.87 -1.90 -9.07
CA ALA A 93 -2.23 -3.25 -8.63
C ALA A 93 -1.95 -3.47 -7.14
N ALA A 94 -1.01 -2.73 -6.54
CA ALA A 94 -0.75 -2.77 -5.10
C ALA A 94 -1.82 -1.98 -4.35
N THR A 95 -2.95 -2.62 -4.04
CA THR A 95 -4.10 -2.00 -3.35
C THR A 95 -4.13 -2.32 -1.86
N ILE A 96 -4.86 -1.52 -1.08
CA ILE A 96 -5.09 -1.81 0.34
C ILE A 96 -5.75 -3.19 0.53
N ASP A 97 -6.69 -3.54 -0.34
CA ASP A 97 -7.35 -4.86 -0.30
C ASP A 97 -6.37 -5.99 -0.51
N GLU A 98 -5.45 -5.84 -1.46
CA GLU A 98 -4.43 -6.83 -1.72
C GLU A 98 -3.48 -7.02 -0.53
N LEU A 99 -3.08 -5.93 0.13
CA LEU A 99 -2.28 -6.00 1.34
C LEU A 99 -3.02 -6.73 2.49
N ILE A 100 -4.29 -6.40 2.71
CA ILE A 100 -5.14 -7.05 3.72
C ILE A 100 -5.29 -8.55 3.41
N ARG A 101 -5.51 -8.88 2.14
CA ARG A 101 -5.67 -10.26 1.67
C ARG A 101 -4.40 -11.08 1.86
N ILE A 102 -3.25 -10.54 1.47
CA ILE A 102 -1.97 -11.25 1.60
C ILE A 102 -1.60 -11.44 3.07
N THR A 103 -1.75 -10.41 3.90
CA THR A 103 -1.48 -10.52 5.36
C THR A 103 -2.37 -11.56 6.03
N HIS A 104 -3.63 -11.68 5.60
CA HIS A 104 -4.52 -12.76 6.06
C HIS A 104 -4.03 -14.15 5.59
N ILE A 105 -3.68 -14.31 4.30
CA ILE A 105 -3.24 -15.60 3.73
C ILE A 105 -1.96 -16.14 4.39
N ILE A 106 -1.07 -15.25 4.86
CA ILE A 106 0.16 -15.64 5.54
C ILE A 106 0.00 -15.76 7.07
N ASN A 107 -1.25 -15.78 7.55
CA ASN A 107 -1.64 -15.90 8.96
C ASN A 107 -1.16 -14.74 9.87
N PHE A 108 -0.97 -13.53 9.32
CA PHE A 108 -0.72 -12.33 10.12
C PHE A 108 -2.05 -11.71 10.55
N GLU A 109 -2.86 -12.47 11.28
CA GLU A 109 -4.26 -12.11 11.57
C GLU A 109 -4.40 -10.79 12.33
N ALA A 110 -3.52 -10.53 13.29
CA ALA A 110 -3.50 -9.26 14.03
C ALA A 110 -3.29 -8.07 13.08
N VAL A 111 -2.34 -8.18 12.15
CA VAL A 111 -2.05 -7.16 11.13
C VAL A 111 -3.24 -7.02 10.19
N SER A 112 -3.75 -8.13 9.63
CA SER A 112 -4.87 -8.09 8.69
C SER A 112 -6.12 -7.47 9.31
N SER A 113 -6.45 -7.84 10.54
CA SER A 113 -7.58 -7.28 11.30
C SER A 113 -7.39 -5.79 11.58
N LYS A 114 -6.19 -5.36 11.97
CA LYS A 114 -5.86 -3.95 12.18
C LYS A 114 -6.02 -3.14 10.88
N LEU A 115 -5.46 -3.61 9.78
CA LEU A 115 -5.56 -2.96 8.47
C LEU A 115 -7.03 -2.89 7.98
N ARG A 116 -7.80 -3.97 8.15
CA ARG A 116 -9.23 -4.00 7.84
C ARG A 116 -9.99 -2.96 8.66
N THR A 117 -9.69 -2.87 9.95
CA THR A 117 -10.30 -1.88 10.86
C THR A 117 -9.98 -0.46 10.40
N MET A 118 -8.72 -0.14 10.13
CA MET A 118 -8.30 1.16 9.59
C MET A 118 -9.05 1.51 8.29
N LYS A 119 -9.21 0.54 7.37
CA LYS A 119 -9.95 0.73 6.12
C LYS A 119 -11.42 1.10 6.39
N VAL A 120 -12.10 0.33 7.25
CA VAL A 120 -13.52 0.57 7.60
C VAL A 120 -13.71 1.93 8.24
N TYR A 121 -12.85 2.32 9.20
CA TYR A 121 -12.91 3.64 9.83
C TYR A 121 -12.68 4.77 8.83
N ALA A 122 -11.69 4.64 7.95
CA ALA A 122 -11.42 5.64 6.92
C ALA A 122 -12.55 5.77 5.89
N GLN A 123 -13.34 4.72 5.66
CA GLN A 123 -14.55 4.77 4.84
C GLN A 123 -15.72 5.45 5.57
N ARG A 124 -15.86 5.24 6.89
CA ARG A 124 -16.93 5.84 7.71
C ARG A 124 -16.73 7.33 7.96
N LEU A 125 -15.49 7.78 8.10
CA LEU A 125 -15.14 9.21 8.31
C LEU A 125 -15.33 10.07 7.05
N ARG A 126 -15.81 9.51 5.93
CA ARG A 126 -16.12 10.23 4.68
C ARG A 126 -17.42 11.05 4.78
N LEU A 127 -17.49 11.97 5.74
CA LEU A 127 -18.38 13.15 5.63
C LEU A 127 -17.84 14.09 4.54
#